data_AF-A0A842N044-F1
#
_entry.id   AF-A0A842N044-F1
#
_cell.length_a   1.000
_cell.length_b   1.000
_cell.length_c   1.000
_cell.angle_alpha   90.00
_cell.angle_beta   90.00
_cell.angle_gamma   90.00
#
_symmetry.space_group_name_H-M   'P 1'
#
loop_
_entity.id
_entity.type
_entity.pdbx_description
1 polymer ?
#
loop_
_entity_poly.entity_id
_entity_poly.type
_entity_poly.pdbx_seq_one_letter_code
_entity_poly.pdbx_strand_id
1 'polypeptide(L)'
;MYELQKDGRTSITEIAEKVGSSRPTVTSRVKQLLEGRSVIIEAGLNLAVAGYKMACVGLEVRNEETRRNVEQMLKSCPRVLNIFRTPEKANIHIAVWGEEDKTINSTIESFRDLHDVDIVYTHYLGTPIHGDIGIKVAPAHSEETPCGKLCSECHRYEKKWCLGCLISVDYINPIVE
;
A
#
# COMPACT_ATOMS: atom_id res chain seq x y z
N MET A 1 -8.71 18.24 -15.26
CA MET A 1 -8.78 17.56 -13.95
C MET A 1 -9.99 16.67 -13.89
N TYR A 2 -11.21 17.21 -13.92
CA TYR A 2 -12.46 16.43 -13.87
C TYR A 2 -12.49 15.23 -14.84
N GLU A 3 -12.16 15.43 -16.12
CA GLU A 3 -12.11 14.32 -17.10
C GLU A 3 -11.11 13.22 -16.73
N LEU A 4 -9.93 13.59 -16.21
CA LEU A 4 -8.90 12.63 -15.77
C LEU A 4 -9.29 11.92 -14.46
N GLN A 5 -10.06 12.57 -13.59
CA GLN A 5 -10.58 11.95 -12.37
C GLN A 5 -11.69 10.93 -12.68
N LYS A 6 -12.48 11.18 -13.73
CA LYS A 6 -13.50 10.26 -14.20
C LYS A 6 -12.88 9.04 -14.90
N ASP A 7 -11.89 9.27 -15.75
CA ASP A 7 -11.14 8.22 -16.43
C ASP A 7 -9.71 8.68 -16.73
N GLY A 8 -8.74 8.13 -16.02
CA GLY A 8 -7.31 8.42 -16.24
C GLY A 8 -6.79 7.99 -17.61
N ARG A 9 -7.53 7.16 -18.36
CA ARG A 9 -7.17 6.67 -19.71
C ARG A 9 -7.79 7.51 -20.83
N THR A 10 -8.62 8.49 -20.51
CA THR A 10 -9.29 9.33 -21.51
C THR A 10 -8.26 10.03 -22.41
N SER A 11 -8.53 10.05 -23.72
CA SER A 11 -7.56 10.54 -24.70
C SER A 11 -7.45 12.07 -24.67
N ILE A 12 -6.29 12.62 -25.06
CA ILE A 12 -6.11 14.07 -25.15
C ILE A 12 -7.15 14.71 -26.09
N THR A 13 -7.53 14.04 -27.17
CA THR A 13 -8.56 14.51 -28.11
C THR A 13 -9.91 14.67 -27.42
N GLU A 14 -10.37 13.65 -26.69
CA GLU A 14 -11.64 13.70 -25.95
C GLU A 14 -11.61 14.76 -24.85
N ILE A 15 -10.48 14.92 -24.14
CA ILE A 15 -10.33 16.00 -23.16
C ILE A 15 -10.49 17.35 -23.86
N ALA A 16 -9.80 17.57 -24.98
CA ALA A 16 -9.82 18.82 -25.73
C ALA A 16 -11.24 19.20 -26.19
N GLU A 17 -11.99 18.23 -26.72
CA GLU A 17 -13.39 18.40 -27.11
C GLU A 17 -14.27 18.77 -25.92
N LYS A 18 -14.19 18.00 -24.81
CA LYS A 18 -15.04 18.21 -23.63
C LYS A 18 -14.76 19.52 -22.89
N VAL A 19 -13.51 19.96 -22.86
CA VAL A 19 -13.10 21.20 -22.17
C VAL A 19 -13.12 22.43 -23.10
N GLY A 20 -13.46 22.26 -24.38
CA GLY A 20 -13.53 23.37 -25.34
C GLY A 20 -12.17 24.03 -25.61
N SER A 21 -11.10 23.26 -25.67
CA SER A 21 -9.73 23.76 -25.87
C SER A 21 -9.04 23.09 -27.05
N SER A 22 -8.00 23.72 -27.59
CA SER A 22 -7.18 23.09 -28.64
C SER A 22 -6.42 21.87 -28.07
N ARG A 23 -6.20 20.86 -28.92
CA ARG A 23 -5.41 19.67 -28.57
C ARG A 23 -4.00 20.03 -28.09
N PRO A 24 -3.21 20.91 -28.74
CA PRO A 24 -1.89 21.31 -28.24
C PRO A 24 -1.91 21.92 -26.83
N THR A 25 -2.89 22.80 -26.56
CA THR A 25 -3.07 23.42 -25.23
C THR A 25 -3.32 22.37 -24.16
N VAL A 26 -4.21 21.41 -24.42
CA VAL A 26 -4.50 20.31 -23.48
C VAL A 26 -3.29 19.42 -23.29
N THR A 27 -2.59 19.02 -24.35
CA THR A 27 -1.36 18.22 -24.26
C THR A 27 -0.34 18.88 -23.33
N SER A 28 -0.04 20.15 -23.54
CA SER A 28 0.93 20.90 -22.73
C SER A 28 0.52 20.93 -21.26
N ARG A 29 -0.77 21.20 -20.99
CA ARG A 29 -1.28 21.29 -19.62
C ARG A 29 -1.31 19.94 -18.91
N VAL A 30 -1.73 18.86 -19.58
CA VAL A 30 -1.70 17.50 -19.01
C VAL A 30 -0.27 17.10 -18.71
N LYS A 31 0.67 17.37 -19.63
CA LYS A 31 2.09 17.11 -19.42
C LYS A 31 2.62 17.84 -18.17
N GLN A 32 2.35 19.14 -18.02
CA GLN A 32 2.74 19.90 -16.83
C GLN A 32 2.15 19.34 -15.54
N LEU A 33 0.88 18.91 -15.56
CA LEU A 33 0.21 18.34 -14.40
C LEU A 33 0.84 17.01 -13.97
N LEU A 34 1.22 16.16 -14.94
CA LEU A 34 1.89 14.88 -14.68
C LEU A 34 3.34 15.06 -14.23
N GLU A 35 4.11 15.89 -14.93
CA GLU A 35 5.51 16.19 -14.59
C GLU A 35 5.61 16.88 -13.21
N GLY A 36 4.68 17.78 -12.90
CA GLY A 36 4.57 18.42 -11.59
C GLY A 36 3.93 17.54 -10.50
N ARG A 37 3.59 16.28 -10.80
CA ARG A 37 2.89 15.33 -9.90
C ARG A 37 1.61 15.88 -9.25
N SER A 38 1.00 16.90 -9.86
CA SER A 38 -0.31 17.44 -9.44
C SER A 38 -1.46 16.52 -9.89
N VAL A 39 -1.19 15.64 -10.85
CA VAL A 39 -2.02 14.50 -11.23
C VAL A 39 -1.20 13.23 -11.05
N ILE A 40 -1.83 12.22 -10.44
CA ILE A 40 -1.30 10.86 -10.34
C ILE A 40 -2.26 9.96 -11.13
N ILE A 41 -1.72 9.18 -12.07
CA ILE A 41 -2.44 8.13 -12.78
C ILE A 41 -1.71 6.83 -12.48
N GLU A 42 -2.36 5.94 -11.76
CA GLU A 42 -1.80 4.64 -11.38
C GLU A 42 -2.80 3.53 -11.71
N ALA A 43 -2.27 2.37 -12.08
CA ALA A 43 -3.03 1.13 -12.16
C ALA A 43 -2.78 0.31 -10.89
N GLY A 44 -3.82 -0.36 -10.38
CA GLY A 44 -3.72 -1.23 -9.22
C GLY A 44 -4.87 -2.24 -9.20
N LEU A 45 -4.69 -3.32 -8.46
CA LEU A 45 -5.79 -4.23 -8.14
C LEU A 45 -6.75 -3.51 -7.20
N ASN A 46 -8.05 -3.57 -7.48
CA ASN A 46 -9.05 -2.98 -6.60
C ASN A 46 -9.24 -3.87 -5.36
N LEU A 47 -8.80 -3.38 -4.20
CA LEU A 47 -8.84 -4.10 -2.92
C LEU A 47 -10.26 -4.56 -2.55
N ALA A 48 -11.26 -3.68 -2.73
CA ALA A 48 -12.65 -3.98 -2.38
C ALA A 48 -13.24 -5.08 -3.29
N VAL A 49 -12.98 -5.00 -4.60
CA VAL A 49 -13.43 -6.02 -5.57
C VAL A 49 -12.74 -7.36 -5.31
N ALA A 50 -11.48 -7.36 -4.88
CA ALA A 50 -10.74 -8.57 -4.50
C ALA A 50 -11.22 -9.20 -3.18
N GLY A 51 -12.16 -8.55 -2.45
CA GLY A 51 -12.62 -9.03 -1.14
C GLY A 51 -11.56 -8.93 -0.04
N TYR A 52 -10.50 -8.16 -0.27
CA TYR A 52 -9.41 -8.02 0.67
C TYR A 52 -9.80 -7.11 1.83
N LYS A 53 -9.05 -7.21 2.92
CA LYS A 53 -9.35 -6.57 4.20
C LYS A 53 -8.28 -5.55 4.55
N MET A 54 -8.63 -4.63 5.44
CA MET A 54 -7.75 -3.57 5.91
C MET A 54 -7.65 -3.51 7.43
N ALA A 55 -6.56 -2.92 7.90
CA ALA A 55 -6.45 -2.44 9.27
C ALA A 55 -5.67 -1.13 9.36
N CYS A 56 -5.98 -0.34 10.38
CA CYS A 56 -5.20 0.81 10.79
C CYS A 56 -4.39 0.47 12.04
N VAL A 57 -3.11 0.82 12.04
CA VAL A 57 -2.18 0.49 13.12
C VAL A 57 -1.46 1.77 13.55
N GLY A 58 -1.45 2.02 14.86
CA GLY A 58 -0.67 3.08 15.47
C GLY A 58 0.57 2.50 16.13
N LEU A 59 1.75 2.97 15.72
CA LEU A 59 3.03 2.59 16.29
C LEU A 59 3.60 3.76 17.09
N GLU A 60 4.20 3.46 18.24
CA GLU A 60 5.06 4.36 19.00
C GLU A 60 6.50 3.91 18.81
N VAL A 61 7.32 4.77 18.21
CA VAL A 61 8.76 4.55 18.04
C VAL A 61 9.53 5.57 18.87
N ARG A 62 10.29 5.12 19.86
CA ARG A 62 10.87 6.02 20.89
C ARG A 62 12.12 6.77 20.41
N ASN A 63 12.91 6.15 19.54
CA ASN A 63 14.20 6.68 19.09
C ASN A 63 14.11 7.21 17.64
N GLU A 64 14.70 8.38 17.37
CA GLU A 64 14.74 9.02 16.05
C GLU A 64 15.44 8.19 14.95
N GLU A 65 16.52 7.50 15.29
CA GLU A 65 17.23 6.60 14.39
C GLU A 65 16.39 5.37 14.07
N THR A 66 15.84 4.72 15.09
CA THR A 66 14.89 3.60 14.93
C THR A 66 13.70 4.03 14.07
N ARG A 67 13.15 5.22 14.31
CA ARG A 67 12.03 5.77 13.53
C ARG A 67 12.36 5.87 12.05
N ARG A 68 13.55 6.37 11.69
CA ARG A 68 14.00 6.41 10.29
C ARG A 68 14.07 5.02 9.68
N ASN A 69 14.62 4.04 10.40
CA ASN A 69 14.74 2.66 9.92
C ASN A 69 13.37 2.00 9.72
N VAL A 70 12.47 2.17 10.70
CA VAL A 70 11.08 1.70 10.64
C VAL A 70 10.34 2.34 9.46
N GLU A 71 10.46 3.65 9.27
CA GLU A 71 9.83 4.32 8.13
C GLU A 71 10.33 3.81 6.77
N GLN A 72 11.63 3.53 6.63
CA GLN A 72 12.17 2.95 5.38
C GLN A 72 11.64 1.54 5.15
N MET A 73 11.60 0.72 6.19
CA MET A 73 11.05 -0.63 6.13
C MET A 73 9.56 -0.61 5.75
N LEU A 74 8.77 0.23 6.40
CA LEU A 74 7.34 0.41 6.10
C LEU A 74 7.10 0.89 4.67
N LYS A 75 7.92 1.82 4.16
CA LYS A 75 7.83 2.31 2.76
C LYS A 75 8.10 1.21 1.72
N SER A 76 8.95 0.26 2.06
CA SER A 76 9.27 -0.89 1.21
C SER A 76 8.27 -2.05 1.37
N CYS A 77 7.36 -1.98 2.34
CA CYS A 77 6.40 -3.03 2.61
C CYS A 77 5.20 -2.95 1.65
N PRO A 78 4.96 -3.95 0.78
CA PRO A 78 3.86 -3.92 -0.18
C PRO A 78 2.46 -3.99 0.46
N ARG A 79 2.39 -4.38 1.73
CA ARG A 79 1.14 -4.44 2.51
C ARG A 79 0.79 -3.13 3.20
N VAL A 80 1.72 -2.16 3.22
CA VAL A 80 1.49 -0.83 3.79
C VAL A 80 1.01 0.09 2.67
N LEU A 81 -0.20 0.63 2.83
CA LEU A 81 -0.81 1.53 1.85
C LEU A 81 -0.33 2.96 2.02
N ASN A 82 -0.33 3.43 3.27
CA ASN A 82 0.01 4.81 3.61
C ASN A 82 0.71 4.84 4.98
N ILE A 83 1.56 5.84 5.16
CA ILE A 83 2.29 6.09 6.40
C ILE A 83 2.14 7.57 6.73
N PHE A 84 1.75 7.86 7.96
CA PHE A 84 1.62 9.21 8.49
C PHE A 84 2.43 9.33 9.77
N ARG A 85 3.14 10.45 9.94
CA ARG A 85 3.64 10.85 11.26
C ARG A 85 2.52 11.55 11.99
N THR A 86 2.32 11.21 13.26
CA THR A 86 1.33 11.88 14.11
C THR A 86 2.02 12.52 15.33
N PRO A 87 1.45 13.59 15.90
CA PRO A 87 1.97 14.20 17.12
C PRO A 87 1.54 13.47 18.40
N GLU A 88 0.77 12.39 18.28
CA GLU A 88 0.22 11.63 19.40
C GLU A 88 1.22 10.59 19.92
N LYS A 89 0.82 9.82 20.94
CA LYS A 89 1.60 8.68 21.43
C LYS A 89 1.94 7.70 20.30
N ALA A 90 0.96 7.40 19.45
CA ALA A 90 1.16 6.63 18.22
C ALA A 90 1.81 7.51 17.13
N ASN A 91 3.09 7.82 17.28
CA ASN A 91 3.80 8.77 16.44
C ASN A 91 3.97 8.34 14.96
N ILE A 92 3.64 7.10 14.61
CA ILE A 92 3.42 6.63 13.24
C ILE A 92 2.03 5.98 13.14
N HIS A 93 1.24 6.39 12.14
CA HIS A 93 0.02 5.70 11.74
C HIS A 93 0.20 5.06 10.37
N ILE A 94 -0.22 3.80 10.23
CA ILE A 94 -0.22 3.09 8.95
C ILE A 94 -1.57 2.48 8.65
N ALA A 95 -1.93 2.46 7.38
CA ALA A 95 -2.98 1.61 6.84
C ALA A 95 -2.34 0.40 6.17
N VAL A 96 -2.77 -0.81 6.55
CA VAL A 96 -2.31 -2.06 5.96
C VAL A 96 -3.46 -2.83 5.33
N TRP A 97 -3.13 -3.69 4.38
CA TRP A 97 -4.09 -4.59 3.75
C TRP A 97 -3.61 -6.05 3.78
N GLY A 98 -4.58 -6.96 3.68
CA GLY A 98 -4.31 -8.38 3.52
C GLY A 98 -5.50 -9.12 2.90
N GLU A 99 -5.22 -10.27 2.35
CA GLU A 99 -6.21 -11.14 1.70
C GLU A 99 -7.19 -11.71 2.73
N GLU A 100 -6.69 -11.96 3.94
CA GLU A 100 -7.46 -12.47 5.07
C GLU A 100 -7.01 -11.84 6.41
N ASP A 101 -7.84 -11.95 7.44
CA ASP A 101 -7.54 -11.43 8.79
C ASP A 101 -6.23 -12.00 9.36
N LYS A 102 -5.96 -13.29 9.11
CA LYS A 102 -4.73 -13.97 9.54
C LYS A 102 -3.47 -13.32 8.94
N THR A 103 -3.54 -12.90 7.68
CA THR A 103 -2.41 -12.25 6.98
C THR A 103 -2.18 -10.84 7.51
N ILE A 104 -3.26 -10.09 7.78
CA ILE A 104 -3.16 -8.79 8.44
C ILE A 104 -2.53 -8.94 9.82
N ASN A 105 -3.02 -9.87 10.63
CA ASN A 105 -2.49 -10.12 11.96
C ASN A 105 -1.00 -10.49 11.91
N SER A 106 -0.61 -11.39 11.00
CA SER A 106 0.80 -11.76 10.81
C SER A 106 1.68 -10.58 10.40
N THR A 107 1.15 -9.67 9.58
CA THR A 107 1.84 -8.44 9.16
C THR A 107 2.03 -7.50 10.35
N ILE A 108 0.98 -7.28 11.15
CA ILE A 108 1.02 -6.43 12.35
C ILE A 108 2.01 -6.97 13.37
N GLU A 109 1.96 -8.28 13.62
CA GLU A 109 2.88 -8.93 14.55
C GLU A 109 4.34 -8.89 14.07
N SER A 110 4.59 -8.78 12.76
CA SER A 110 5.96 -8.53 12.25
C SER A 110 6.50 -7.14 12.62
N PHE A 111 5.63 -6.16 12.85
CA PHE A 111 6.04 -4.85 13.35
C PHE A 111 6.35 -4.88 14.84
N ARG A 112 5.68 -5.74 15.61
CA ARG A 112 5.97 -5.96 17.04
C ARG A 112 7.36 -6.55 17.25
N ASP A 113 7.87 -7.30 16.27
CA ASP A 113 9.21 -7.90 16.32
C ASP A 113 10.33 -6.85 16.14
N LEU A 114 10.01 -5.59 15.80
CA LEU A 114 10.97 -4.52 15.63
C LEU A 114 11.39 -3.93 16.99
N HIS A 115 12.70 -3.67 17.13
CA HIS A 115 13.25 -3.08 18.35
C HIS A 115 12.73 -1.65 18.58
N ASP A 116 12.41 -1.29 19.82
CA ASP A 116 11.86 0.02 20.22
C ASP A 116 10.57 0.45 19.50
N VAL A 117 9.76 -0.52 19.07
CA VAL A 117 8.45 -0.28 18.47
C VAL A 117 7.35 -0.88 19.33
N ASP A 118 6.45 -0.03 19.82
CA ASP A 118 5.25 -0.42 20.55
C ASP A 118 4.02 -0.24 19.65
N ILE A 119 3.12 -1.23 19.58
CA ILE A 119 1.81 -1.05 18.94
C ILE A 119 0.86 -0.40 19.96
N VAL A 120 0.43 0.83 19.69
CA VAL A 120 -0.48 1.59 20.56
C VAL A 120 -1.93 1.20 20.32
N TYR A 121 -2.31 0.99 19.06
CA TYR A 121 -3.65 0.52 18.70
C TYR A 121 -3.65 -0.27 17.39
N THR A 122 -4.71 -1.06 17.22
CA THR A 122 -5.04 -1.75 15.98
C THR A 122 -6.54 -1.69 15.77
N HIS A 123 -6.96 -1.27 14.58
CA HIS A 123 -8.35 -1.25 14.16
C HIS A 123 -8.49 -2.11 12.90
N TYR A 124 -9.08 -3.30 13.04
CA TYR A 124 -9.45 -4.13 11.90
C TYR A 124 -10.72 -3.57 11.26
N LEU A 125 -10.67 -3.29 9.95
CA LEU A 125 -11.73 -2.58 9.22
C LEU A 125 -12.54 -3.48 8.28
N GLY A 126 -12.05 -4.69 7.97
CA GLY A 126 -12.66 -5.56 6.97
C GLY A 126 -12.49 -5.01 5.55
N THR A 127 -13.39 -5.39 4.63
CA THR A 127 -13.38 -4.94 3.23
C THR A 127 -14.07 -3.59 3.09
N PRO A 128 -13.49 -2.60 2.36
CA PRO A 128 -14.12 -1.31 2.15
C PRO A 128 -15.50 -1.42 1.49
N ILE A 129 -16.48 -0.71 2.05
CA ILE A 129 -17.84 -0.63 1.49
C ILE A 129 -17.99 0.49 0.44
N HIS A 130 -17.03 1.42 0.38
CA HIS A 130 -16.99 2.54 -0.54
C HIS A 130 -15.55 3.02 -0.73
N GLY A 131 -15.26 3.52 -1.94
CA GLY A 131 -13.95 4.01 -2.33
C GLY A 131 -13.06 2.91 -2.93
N ASP A 132 -12.52 3.17 -4.11
CA ASP A 132 -11.57 2.27 -4.76
C ASP A 132 -10.17 2.50 -4.19
N ILE A 133 -9.57 1.44 -3.65
CA ILE A 133 -8.20 1.44 -3.16
C ILE A 133 -7.38 0.54 -4.07
N GLY A 134 -6.56 1.15 -4.91
CA GLY A 134 -5.65 0.44 -5.81
C GLY A 134 -4.42 -0.05 -5.04
N ILE A 135 -4.20 -1.37 -5.02
CA ILE A 135 -2.98 -1.96 -4.48
C ILE A 135 -2.02 -2.35 -5.60
N LYS A 136 -0.74 -2.08 -5.38
CA LYS A 136 0.32 -2.45 -6.31
C LYS A 136 0.70 -3.91 -6.05
N VAL A 137 0.30 -4.77 -6.98
CA VAL A 137 0.74 -6.17 -7.00
C VAL A 137 1.92 -6.24 -7.97
N ALA A 138 3.13 -6.37 -7.44
CA ALA A 138 4.32 -6.64 -8.24
C ALA A 138 4.61 -8.15 -8.17
N PRO A 139 5.11 -8.77 -9.27
CA PRO A 139 5.53 -10.17 -9.23
C PRO A 139 6.64 -10.35 -8.19
N ALA A 140 6.62 -11.47 -7.47
CA ALA A 140 7.67 -11.84 -6.52
C ALA A 140 9.04 -11.90 -7.21
N HIS A 141 10.06 -11.30 -6.60
CA HIS A 141 11.40 -11.18 -7.21
C HIS A 141 12.55 -11.16 -6.21
N SER A 142 12.29 -11.26 -4.91
CA SER A 142 13.31 -11.18 -3.86
C SER A 142 13.18 -12.35 -2.89
N GLU A 143 14.31 -12.82 -2.35
CA GLU A 143 14.32 -13.71 -1.18
C GLU A 143 14.23 -12.88 0.12
N GLU A 144 14.89 -11.72 0.15
CA GLU A 144 14.84 -10.78 1.27
C GLU A 144 13.54 -9.98 1.25
N THR A 145 12.83 -10.01 2.39
CA THR A 145 11.59 -9.26 2.59
C THR A 145 11.83 -7.95 3.34
N PRO A 146 10.91 -6.96 3.25
CA PRO A 146 11.11 -5.66 3.90
C PRO A 146 11.19 -5.76 5.42
N CYS A 147 10.52 -6.74 6.03
CA CYS A 147 10.62 -7.00 7.48
C CYS A 147 11.91 -7.74 7.87
N GLY A 148 12.84 -7.98 6.94
CA GLY A 148 14.13 -8.62 7.19
C GLY A 148 14.04 -10.13 7.46
N LYS A 149 12.92 -10.77 7.11
CA LYS A 149 12.69 -12.22 7.31
C LYS A 149 12.77 -12.97 5.98
N LEU A 150 13.29 -14.19 6.01
CA LEU A 150 13.08 -15.17 4.95
C LEU A 150 11.73 -15.86 5.21
N CYS A 151 10.83 -15.86 4.23
CA CYS A 151 9.49 -16.43 4.43
C CYS A 151 9.56 -17.95 4.66
N SER A 152 10.41 -18.65 3.93
CA SER A 152 10.75 -20.07 4.12
C SER A 152 11.17 -20.45 5.56
N GLU A 153 11.80 -19.53 6.31
CA GLU A 153 12.24 -19.74 7.70
C GLU A 153 11.28 -19.12 8.73
N CYS A 154 10.17 -18.54 8.29
CA CYS A 154 9.22 -17.85 9.17
C CYS A 154 8.19 -18.82 9.75
N HIS A 155 8.13 -18.91 11.08
CA HIS A 155 7.15 -19.74 11.78
C HIS A 155 5.68 -19.44 11.38
N ARG A 156 5.35 -18.16 11.15
CA ARG A 156 3.98 -17.76 10.74
C ARG A 156 3.65 -18.25 9.33
N TYR A 157 4.63 -18.33 8.45
CA TYR A 157 4.49 -18.87 7.10
C TYR A 157 4.34 -20.40 7.14
N GLU A 158 5.21 -21.10 7.89
CA GLU A 158 5.13 -22.55 8.10
C GLU A 158 3.76 -23.00 8.62
N LYS A 159 3.18 -22.24 9.57
CA LYS A 159 1.84 -22.51 10.14
C LYS A 159 0.67 -22.08 9.25
N LYS A 160 0.93 -21.56 8.04
CA LYS A 160 -0.08 -21.04 7.10
C LYS A 160 -0.93 -19.91 7.67
N TRP A 161 -0.38 -19.15 8.62
CA TRP A 161 -1.01 -17.94 9.18
C TRP A 161 -0.68 -16.70 8.35
N CYS A 162 0.29 -16.80 7.46
CA CYS A 162 0.68 -15.77 6.50
C CYS A 162 0.83 -16.40 5.11
N LEU A 163 0.41 -15.69 4.07
CA LEU A 163 0.62 -16.10 2.67
C LEU A 163 2.03 -15.74 2.14
N GLY A 164 2.90 -15.21 2.99
CA GLY A 164 4.19 -14.66 2.58
C GLY A 164 4.09 -13.18 2.17
N CYS A 165 5.26 -12.54 2.02
CA CYS A 165 5.34 -11.17 1.53
C CYS A 165 5.19 -11.15 0.01
N LEU A 166 4.42 -10.21 -0.57
CA LEU A 166 4.16 -10.16 -2.01
C LEU A 166 5.42 -10.08 -2.89
N ILE A 167 6.52 -9.55 -2.35
CA ILE A 167 7.80 -9.49 -3.08
C ILE A 167 8.64 -10.77 -2.94
N SER A 168 8.29 -11.64 -1.99
CA SER A 168 9.01 -12.88 -1.70
C SER A 168 8.67 -13.96 -2.72
N VAL A 169 9.67 -14.72 -3.17
CA VAL A 169 9.47 -15.92 -4.01
C VAL A 169 8.57 -16.97 -3.36
N ASP A 170 8.45 -16.95 -2.02
CA ASP A 170 7.58 -17.83 -1.25
C ASP A 170 6.12 -17.34 -1.16
N TYR A 171 5.75 -16.25 -1.84
CA TYR A 171 4.37 -15.75 -1.79
C TYR A 171 3.38 -16.73 -2.41
N ILE A 172 2.37 -17.11 -1.61
CA ILE A 172 1.26 -17.94 -2.05
C ILE A 172 0.14 -17.02 -2.53
N ASN A 173 -0.01 -16.90 -3.84
CA ASN A 173 -1.07 -16.09 -4.44
C ASN A 173 -2.42 -16.83 -4.36
N PRO A 174 -3.42 -16.34 -3.61
CA PRO A 174 -4.70 -17.02 -3.46
C PRO A 174 -5.62 -16.88 -4.69
N ILE A 175 -5.25 -16.06 -5.68
CA ILE A 175 -6.01 -15.87 -6.93
C ILE A 175 -5.59 -16.91 -7.99
N VAL A 176 -4.43 -17.54 -7.85
CA VAL A 176 -3.93 -18.56 -8.78
C VAL A 176 -4.23 -19.94 -8.20
N GLU A 177 -5.50 -20.34 -8.27
CA GLU A 177 -5.87 -21.75 -8.36
C GLU A 177 -6.09 -22.14 -9.82
#